data_AF-A0A7S4GND9-F1
#
_entry.id   AF-A0A7S4GND9-F1
#
_cell.length_a   1.000
_cell.length_b   1.000
_cell.length_c   1.000
_cell.angle_alpha   90.00
_cell.angle_beta   90.00
_cell.angle_gamma   90.00
#
_symmetry.space_group_name_H-M   'P 1'
#
loop_
_entity.id
_entity.type
_entity.pdbx_description
1 polymer ?
#
loop_
_entity_poly.entity_id
_entity_poly.type
_entity_poly.pdbx_seq_one_letter_code
_entity_poly.pdbx_strand_id
1 'polypeptide(L)'
;MEGGMLGSSARPIQTWRPQADFVEQSSEDIWQACVTCVREAVKASAIAPSQVKGIGFDATCSLVVLDADGQPLTVSPTGAHAQNVVVWMDHRATAEAQEIN
;
A
#
# COMPACT_ATOMS: atom_id res chain seq x y z
N MET A 1 2.35 -22.02 -20.83
CA MET A 1 1.35 -21.16 -20.16
C MET A 1 1.26 -19.89 -20.97
N GLU A 2 0.09 -19.59 -21.50
CA GLU A 2 -0.17 -18.30 -22.15
C GLU A 2 -0.52 -17.31 -21.04
N GLY A 3 0.18 -16.17 -20.95
CA GLY A 3 0.04 -15.16 -19.90
C GLY A 3 -1.23 -14.30 -20.04
N GLY A 4 -2.37 -14.91 -20.37
CA GLY A 4 -3.64 -14.22 -20.56
C GLY A 4 -4.26 -13.76 -19.23
N MET A 5 -4.73 -12.51 -19.18
CA MET A 5 -5.43 -11.97 -18.01
C MET A 5 -6.90 -12.43 -18.02
N LEU A 6 -7.27 -13.29 -17.06
CA LEU A 6 -8.63 -13.85 -16.95
C LEU A 6 -9.58 -13.03 -16.07
N GLY A 7 -9.05 -12.22 -15.16
CA GLY A 7 -9.85 -11.37 -14.26
C GLY A 7 -9.00 -10.25 -13.68
N SER A 8 -9.60 -9.09 -13.45
CA SER A 8 -8.95 -7.93 -12.85
C SER A 8 -9.93 -7.16 -11.96
N SER A 9 -9.41 -6.45 -10.97
CA SER A 9 -10.15 -5.52 -10.13
C SER A 9 -9.20 -4.42 -9.67
N ALA A 10 -9.76 -3.24 -9.36
CA ALA A 10 -9.05 -2.12 -8.80
C ALA A 10 -9.87 -1.49 -7.65
N ARG A 11 -9.16 -0.96 -6.66
CA ARG A 11 -9.71 -0.18 -5.56
C ARG A 11 -8.84 1.05 -5.35
N PRO A 12 -9.44 2.25 -5.17
CA PRO A 12 -8.68 3.40 -4.73
C PRO A 12 -8.19 3.17 -3.30
N ILE A 13 -7.02 3.74 -2.98
CA ILE A 13 -6.48 3.82 -1.63
C ILE A 13 -6.40 5.29 -1.22
N GLN A 14 -6.74 5.57 0.04
CA GLN A 14 -6.78 6.91 0.59
C GLN A 14 -5.38 7.49 0.68
N THR A 15 -5.24 8.75 0.25
CA THR A 15 -3.97 9.50 0.35
C THR A 15 -4.20 10.78 1.14
N TRP A 16 -3.31 11.08 2.08
CA TRP A 16 -3.32 12.30 2.87
C TRP A 16 -2.12 13.18 2.50
N ARG A 17 -2.30 14.50 2.62
CA ARG A 17 -1.26 15.53 2.44
C ARG A 17 -1.38 16.53 3.58
N PRO A 18 -0.92 16.19 4.79
CA PRO A 18 -1.17 17.00 5.99
C PRO A 18 -0.51 18.38 5.92
N GLN A 19 0.57 18.52 5.14
CA GLN A 19 1.25 19.79 4.84
C GLN A 19 2.07 19.66 3.54
N ALA A 20 2.72 20.75 3.12
CA ALA A 20 3.63 20.73 1.97
C ALA A 20 4.68 19.62 2.11
N ASP A 21 5.03 18.98 0.98
CA ASP A 21 6.00 17.88 0.85
C ASP A 21 5.64 16.56 1.55
N PHE A 22 4.58 16.51 2.36
CA PHE A 22 4.13 15.30 3.05
C PHE A 22 3.06 14.56 2.24
N VAL A 23 3.25 13.27 2.03
CA VAL A 23 2.33 12.37 1.34
C VAL A 23 2.23 11.05 2.10
N GLU A 24 1.05 10.74 2.60
CA GLU A 24 0.83 9.66 3.56
C GLU A 24 -0.29 8.73 3.14
N GLN A 25 -0.19 7.46 3.54
CA GLN A 25 -1.19 6.42 3.31
C GLN A 25 -1.34 5.53 4.56
N SER A 26 -2.26 4.57 4.49
CA SER A 26 -2.55 3.62 5.57
C SER A 26 -2.26 2.21 5.09
N SER A 27 -1.46 1.46 5.85
CA SER A 27 -1.19 0.06 5.53
C SER A 27 -2.45 -0.82 5.62
N GLU A 28 -3.36 -0.49 6.53
CA GLU A 28 -4.63 -1.22 6.68
C GLU A 28 -5.56 -0.97 5.50
N ASP A 29 -5.71 0.29 5.06
CA ASP A 29 -6.51 0.62 3.88
C ASP A 29 -5.97 -0.07 2.62
N ILE A 30 -4.64 -0.04 2.43
CA ILE A 30 -3.96 -0.75 1.33
C ILE A 30 -4.24 -2.25 1.41
N TRP A 31 -4.12 -2.87 2.59
CA TRP A 31 -4.35 -4.30 2.74
C TRP A 31 -5.80 -4.69 2.44
N GLN A 32 -6.77 -3.91 2.92
CA GLN A 32 -8.19 -4.15 2.63
C GLN A 32 -8.52 -3.96 1.15
N ALA A 33 -7.91 -2.98 0.49
CA ALA A 33 -8.01 -2.80 -0.97
C ALA A 33 -7.45 -4.02 -1.71
N CYS A 34 -6.27 -4.52 -1.35
CA CYS A 34 -5.68 -5.73 -1.93
C CYS A 34 -6.58 -6.95 -1.75
N VAL A 35 -7.05 -7.23 -0.52
CA VAL A 35 -7.95 -8.36 -0.22
C VAL A 35 -9.23 -8.29 -1.06
N THR A 36 -9.79 -7.09 -1.20
CA THR A 36 -11.00 -6.87 -2.01
C THR A 36 -10.72 -7.13 -3.48
N CYS A 37 -9.65 -6.56 -4.04
CA CYS A 37 -9.26 -6.75 -5.43
C CYS A 37 -8.95 -8.22 -5.76
N VAL A 38 -8.23 -8.93 -4.90
CA VAL A 38 -7.93 -10.36 -5.10
C VAL A 38 -9.21 -11.19 -5.17
N ARG A 39 -10.15 -10.98 -4.23
CA ARG A 39 -11.44 -11.69 -4.23
C ARG A 39 -12.25 -11.40 -5.49
N GLU A 40 -12.29 -10.15 -5.92
CA GLU A 40 -13.03 -9.74 -7.12
C GLU A 40 -12.38 -10.24 -8.41
N ALA A 41 -11.05 -10.22 -8.51
CA ALA A 41 -10.33 -10.74 -9.67
C ALA A 41 -10.50 -12.26 -9.81
N VAL A 42 -10.43 -13.01 -8.70
CA VAL A 42 -10.71 -14.45 -8.70
C VAL A 42 -12.16 -14.71 -9.15
N LYS A 43 -13.14 -13.95 -8.62
CA LYS A 43 -14.53 -14.06 -9.05
C LYS A 43 -14.70 -13.75 -10.55
N ALA A 44 -14.07 -12.69 -11.05
CA ALA A 44 -14.13 -12.28 -12.45
C ALA A 44 -13.50 -13.31 -13.39
N SER A 45 -12.46 -14.02 -12.94
CA SER A 45 -11.80 -15.07 -13.71
C SER A 45 -12.59 -16.38 -13.84
N ALA A 46 -13.69 -16.54 -13.09
CA ALA A 46 -14.53 -17.74 -13.07
C ALA A 46 -13.78 -19.05 -12.76
N ILE A 47 -12.63 -18.98 -12.08
CA ILE A 47 -11.87 -20.15 -11.61
C ILE A 47 -12.22 -20.51 -10.17
N ALA A 48 -11.97 -21.75 -9.77
CA ALA A 48 -11.95 -22.13 -8.38
C ALA A 48 -10.68 -21.58 -7.69
N PRO A 49 -10.75 -21.08 -6.44
CA PRO A 49 -9.56 -20.59 -5.72
C PRO A 49 -8.41 -21.61 -5.63
N SER A 50 -8.73 -22.91 -5.59
CA SER A 50 -7.75 -24.01 -5.58
C SER A 50 -6.89 -24.11 -6.85
N GLN A 51 -7.27 -23.40 -7.91
CA GLN A 51 -6.52 -23.31 -9.17
C GLN A 51 -5.43 -22.24 -9.12
N VAL A 52 -5.48 -21.30 -8.17
CA VAL A 52 -4.39 -20.31 -7.96
C VAL A 52 -3.19 -21.02 -7.35
N LYS A 53 -2.04 -21.01 -8.04
CA LYS A 53 -0.82 -21.74 -7.64
C LYS A 53 0.29 -20.84 -7.08
N GLY A 54 0.15 -19.53 -7.21
CA GLY A 54 1.12 -18.55 -6.73
C GLY A 54 0.50 -17.15 -6.71
N ILE A 55 1.05 -16.29 -5.88
CA ILE A 55 0.65 -14.88 -5.75
C ILE A 55 1.93 -14.05 -5.77
N GLY A 56 1.97 -13.02 -6.62
CA GLY A 56 3.02 -12.01 -6.63
C GLY A 56 2.44 -10.68 -6.14
N PHE A 57 3.26 -9.92 -5.41
CA PHE A 57 2.94 -8.57 -5.00
C PHE A 57 4.05 -7.64 -5.46
N ASP A 58 3.66 -6.53 -6.06
CA ASP A 58 4.51 -5.36 -6.26
C ASP A 58 3.82 -4.15 -5.65
N ALA A 59 4.61 -3.14 -5.32
CA ALA A 59 4.15 -1.91 -4.73
C ALA A 59 5.10 -0.78 -5.09
N THR A 60 4.65 0.45 -4.88
CA THR A 60 5.56 1.60 -4.85
C THR A 60 6.59 1.43 -3.73
N CYS A 61 7.76 2.05 -3.87
CA CYS A 61 8.84 2.03 -2.86
C CYS A 61 8.54 2.95 -1.65
N SER A 62 7.33 2.87 -1.13
CA SER A 62 6.88 3.59 0.07
C SER A 62 7.35 2.87 1.35
N LEU A 63 7.44 3.60 2.46
CA LEU A 63 7.86 3.08 3.76
C LEU A 63 6.63 2.86 4.67
N VAL A 64 6.43 1.63 5.15
CA VAL A 64 5.41 1.27 6.15
C VAL A 64 6.05 1.21 7.54
N VAL A 65 5.43 1.85 8.53
CA VAL A 65 5.90 1.84 9.92
C VAL A 65 4.88 1.16 10.84
N LEU A 66 5.36 0.21 11.64
CA LEU A 66 4.60 -0.56 12.62
C LEU A 66 5.33 -0.53 13.96
N ASP A 67 4.61 -0.72 15.06
CA ASP A 67 5.19 -0.93 16.38
C ASP A 67 5.64 -2.39 16.61
N ALA A 68 6.10 -2.69 17.83
CA ALA A 68 6.59 -4.01 18.21
C ALA A 68 5.50 -5.11 18.18
N ASP A 69 4.22 -4.72 18.26
CA ASP A 69 3.07 -5.62 18.20
C ASP A 69 2.49 -5.71 16.77
N GLY A 70 3.18 -5.12 15.78
CA GLY A 70 2.77 -5.09 14.39
C GLY A 70 1.58 -4.17 14.12
N GLN A 71 1.26 -3.25 15.04
CA GLN A 71 0.19 -2.28 14.85
C GLN A 71 0.68 -1.02 14.13
N PRO A 72 -0.18 -0.31 13.38
CA PRO A 72 0.18 0.94 12.74
C PRO A 72 0.75 1.97 13.72
N LEU A 73 1.97 2.43 13.45
CA LEU A 73 2.63 3.51 14.21
C LEU A 73 2.69 4.77 13.34
N THR A 74 2.19 5.88 13.87
CA THR A 74 2.04 7.13 13.11
C THR A 74 3.38 7.63 12.56
N VAL A 75 3.39 8.02 11.27
CA VAL A 75 4.45 8.83 10.65
C VAL A 75 3.98 10.27 10.40
N SER A 76 2.76 10.59 10.81
CA SER A 76 2.07 11.82 10.48
C SER A 76 2.19 12.88 11.57
N PRO A 77 2.34 14.18 11.23
CA PRO A 77 2.21 15.27 12.19
C PRO A 77 0.80 15.36 12.79
N THR A 78 -0.20 14.69 12.19
CA THR A 78 -1.56 14.61 12.73
C THR A 78 -1.67 13.73 13.98
N GLY A 79 -0.66 12.89 14.24
CA GLY A 79 -0.67 11.90 15.33
C GLY A 79 -1.60 10.70 15.09
N ALA A 80 -2.26 10.60 13.93
CA ALA A 80 -3.17 9.51 13.63
C ALA A 80 -2.41 8.23 13.25
N HIS A 81 -2.54 7.18 14.05
CA HIS A 81 -1.93 5.87 13.79
C HIS A 81 -2.28 5.26 12.42
N ALA A 82 -3.45 5.60 11.85
CA ALA A 82 -3.82 5.14 10.52
C ALA A 82 -2.92 5.71 9.40
N GLN A 83 -2.24 6.84 9.63
CA GLN A 83 -1.29 7.45 8.70
C GLN A 83 0.12 6.95 9.04
N ASN A 84 0.39 5.70 8.66
CA ASN A 84 1.62 4.96 9.00
C ASN A 84 2.49 4.60 7.79
N VAL A 85 2.20 5.20 6.62
CA VAL A 85 2.98 5.00 5.40
C VAL A 85 3.49 6.35 4.90
N VAL A 86 4.81 6.47 4.72
CA VAL A 86 5.44 7.57 3.97
C VAL A 86 5.48 7.16 2.51
N VAL A 87 4.74 7.87 1.66
CA VAL A 87 4.63 7.51 0.23
C VAL A 87 5.92 7.87 -0.50
N TRP A 88 6.32 7.08 -1.49
CA TRP A 88 7.55 7.28 -2.29
C TRP A 88 7.77 8.70 -2.86
N MET A 89 6.70 9.47 -3.07
CA MET A 89 6.75 10.84 -3.60
C MET A 89 6.77 11.92 -2.50
N ASP A 90 6.91 11.52 -1.24
CA ASP A 90 7.07 12.40 -0.09
C ASP A 90 8.50 12.96 -0.06
N HIS A 91 8.61 14.28 0.10
CA HIS A 91 9.87 15.01 0.08
C HIS A 91 10.24 15.61 1.45
N ARG A 92 9.59 15.18 2.54
CA ARG A 92 9.86 15.68 3.89
C ARG A 92 11.32 15.54 4.32
N ALA A 93 12.01 14.53 3.79
CA ALA A 93 13.37 14.16 4.15
C ALA A 93 14.46 14.86 3.30
N THR A 94 14.16 16.04 2.73
CA THR A 94 15.10 16.74 1.85
C THR A 94 16.37 17.17 2.58
N ALA A 95 16.27 17.61 3.84
CA ALA A 95 17.43 18.03 4.63
C ALA A 95 18.32 16.84 5.01
N GLU A 96 17.71 15.72 5.40
CA GLU A 96 18.39 14.47 5.73
C GLU A 96 19.11 13.89 4.50
N ALA A 97 18.48 13.96 3.32
CA ALA A 97 19.12 13.57 2.07
C ALA A 97 20.35 14.45 1.76
N GLN A 98 20.31 15.76 2.07
CA GLN A 98 21.46 16.65 1.90
C GLN A 98 22.59 16.35 2.89
N GLU A 99 22.27 15.93 4.11
CA GLU A 99 23.26 15.54 5.11
C GLU A 99 24.01 14.24 4.75
N ILE A 100 23.32 13.30 4.10
CA ILE A 100 23.88 11.99 3.74
C ILE A 100 24.79 12.05 2.49
N ASN A 101 24.55 12.98 1.56
CA ASN A 101 25.30 13.12 0.30
C ASN A 101 26.70 13.72 0.48
#